data_AF-A0A2Z6PUR8-F1
#
_entry.id   AF-A0A2Z6PUR8-F1
#
_cell.length_a   1.000
_cell.length_b   1.000
_cell.length_c   1.000
_cell.angle_alpha   90.00
_cell.angle_beta   90.00
_cell.angle_gamma   90.00
#
_symmetry.space_group_name_H-M   'P 1'
#
loop_
_entity.id
_entity.type
_entity.pdbx_description
1 polymer ?
#
loop_
_entity_poly.entity_id
_entity_poly.type
_entity_poly.pdbx_seq_one_letter_code
_entity_poly.pdbx_strand_id
1 'polypeptide(L)'
;MIYKKEESVCRVALGRRYREGKGNKFQEVLSEFWELLGTVCIGDYIPWLDWLGKVNGLYSRAEKCAKYLDEFLEEVIEEHISRRSDGDVSVDNEEQGDFVDVLLSVQKTNAIGFPIERTSIKALILKQIS
;
A
#
# COMPACT_ATOMS: atom_id res chain seq x y z
N MET A 1 22.18 3.63 5.84
CA MET A 1 21.68 2.35 6.43
C MET A 1 20.15 2.27 6.52
N ILE A 2 19.43 3.39 6.35
CA ILE A 2 17.96 3.46 6.42
C ILE A 2 17.30 2.84 5.17
N TYR A 3 17.78 3.19 3.97
CA TYR A 3 17.26 2.68 2.67
C TYR A 3 17.26 1.15 2.49
N LYS A 4 18.10 0.41 3.22
CA LYS A 4 18.21 -1.06 3.05
C LYS A 4 17.09 -1.81 3.77
N LYS A 5 16.40 -1.16 4.71
CA LYS A 5 15.34 -1.77 5.52
C LYS A 5 14.01 -1.76 4.77
N GLU A 6 13.71 -0.67 4.07
CA GLU A 6 12.41 -0.47 3.40
C GLU A 6 12.23 -1.41 2.19
N GLU A 7 13.30 -1.70 1.44
CA GLU A 7 13.25 -2.65 0.31
C GLU A 7 12.83 -4.06 0.76
N SER A 8 13.27 -4.50 1.96
CA SER A 8 12.89 -5.80 2.50
C SER A 8 11.43 -5.86 2.96
N VAL A 9 10.91 -4.78 3.51
CA VAL A 9 9.52 -4.71 4.01
C VAL A 9 8.55 -4.63 2.83
N CYS A 10 8.90 -3.87 1.79
CA CYS A 10 8.14 -3.82 0.54
C CYS A 10 8.03 -5.20 -0.12
N ARG A 11 9.13 -5.97 -0.14
CA ARG A 11 9.13 -7.35 -0.68
C ARG A 11 8.27 -8.30 0.16
N VAL A 12 8.27 -8.16 1.48
CA VAL A 12 7.47 -8.98 2.40
C VAL A 12 5.99 -8.64 2.31
N ALA A 13 5.65 -7.35 2.22
CA ALA A 13 4.26 -6.90 2.12
C ALA A 13 3.64 -7.24 0.77
N LEU A 14 4.38 -7.08 -0.33
CA LEU A 14 3.85 -7.14 -1.70
C LEU A 14 4.23 -8.42 -2.47
N GLY A 15 4.97 -9.34 -1.83
CA GLY A 15 5.35 -10.64 -2.40
C GLY A 15 6.34 -10.63 -3.57
N ARG A 16 6.71 -9.47 -4.14
CA ARG A 16 7.52 -9.38 -5.38
C ARG A 16 8.47 -8.19 -5.40
N ARG A 17 9.50 -8.25 -6.27
CA ARG A 17 10.29 -7.08 -6.66
C ARG A 17 9.53 -6.33 -7.76
N TYR A 18 8.99 -5.15 -7.46
CA TYR A 18 8.48 -4.25 -8.50
C TYR A 18 9.60 -3.87 -9.47
N ARG A 19 9.27 -3.69 -10.76
CA ARG A 19 10.24 -3.40 -11.82
C ARG A 19 11.28 -2.39 -11.35
N GLU A 20 12.54 -2.71 -11.60
CA GLU A 20 13.69 -1.85 -11.32
C GLU A 20 13.41 -0.44 -11.87
N GLY A 21 13.33 0.56 -10.97
CA GLY A 21 12.84 1.91 -11.28
C GLY A 21 11.50 2.27 -10.64
N LYS A 22 10.43 1.48 -10.81
CA LYS A 22 9.13 1.74 -10.14
C LYS A 22 9.24 1.56 -8.63
N GLY A 23 9.91 0.49 -8.18
CA GLY A 23 10.16 0.26 -6.76
C GLY A 23 11.01 1.35 -6.11
N ASN A 24 12.06 1.82 -6.81
CA ASN A 24 12.93 2.89 -6.32
C ASN A 24 12.18 4.22 -6.21
N LYS A 25 11.37 4.56 -7.22
CA LYS A 25 10.53 5.76 -7.20
C LYS A 25 9.46 5.69 -6.11
N PHE A 26 8.87 4.53 -5.89
CA PHE A 26 7.93 4.32 -4.77
C PHE A 26 8.61 4.58 -3.42
N GLN A 27 9.81 4.05 -3.20
CA GLN A 27 10.57 4.28 -1.96
C GLN A 27 10.93 5.75 -1.76
N GLU A 28 11.35 6.45 -2.83
CA GLU A 28 11.62 7.88 -2.81
C GLU A 28 10.36 8.69 -2.43
N VAL A 29 9.24 8.42 -3.11
CA VAL A 29 7.97 9.10 -2.85
C VAL A 29 7.41 8.77 -1.47
N LEU A 30 7.60 7.54 -0.98
CA LEU A 30 7.19 7.11 0.35
C LEU A 30 8.01 7.83 1.44
N SER A 31 9.32 7.95 1.26
CA SER A 31 10.18 8.71 2.18
C SER A 31 9.77 10.19 2.21
N GLU A 32 9.57 10.82 1.05
CA GLU A 32 9.11 12.21 0.97
C GLU A 32 7.73 12.37 1.63
N PHE A 33 6.84 11.40 1.43
CA PHE A 33 5.53 11.38 2.08
C PHE A 33 5.66 11.36 3.60
N TRP A 34 6.48 10.46 4.18
CA TRP A 34 6.70 10.39 5.64
C TRP A 34 7.38 11.64 6.22
N GLU A 35 8.31 12.26 5.49
CA GLU A 35 8.95 13.51 5.90
C GLU A 35 7.94 14.68 5.96
N LEU A 36 7.11 14.81 4.91
CA LEU A 36 6.05 15.81 4.86
C LEU A 36 5.01 15.57 5.95
N LEU A 37 4.67 14.31 6.19
CA LEU A 37 3.77 13.87 7.24
C LEU A 37 4.33 14.18 8.66
N GLY A 38 5.59 13.86 8.92
CA GLY A 38 6.26 14.15 10.21
C GLY A 38 6.40 15.64 10.51
N THR A 39 6.46 16.48 9.47
CA THR A 39 6.51 17.94 9.60
C THR A 39 5.13 18.56 9.92
N VAL A 40 4.04 17.86 9.61
CA VAL A 40 2.66 18.40 9.70
C VAL A 40 1.92 17.98 11.00
N CYS A 41 2.52 17.17 11.88
CA CYS A 41 1.93 16.63 13.12
C CYS A 41 0.63 15.84 12.89
N ILE A 42 0.74 14.51 12.99
CA ILE A 42 -0.26 13.59 12.46
C ILE A 42 -1.15 12.97 13.55
N GLY A 43 -2.32 13.56 13.80
CA GLY A 43 -3.47 12.85 14.37
C GLY A 43 -4.40 12.32 13.25
N ASP A 44 -4.44 11.00 13.08
CA ASP A 44 -5.49 10.20 12.39
C ASP A 44 -5.60 10.24 10.86
N TYR A 45 -4.52 9.95 10.12
CA TYR A 45 -4.41 10.42 8.73
C TYR A 45 -4.82 9.52 7.56
N ILE A 46 -5.14 8.23 7.71
CA ILE A 46 -5.44 7.42 6.52
C ILE A 46 -6.66 6.53 6.70
N PRO A 47 -7.79 7.00 6.14
CA PRO A 47 -8.56 6.20 5.19
C PRO A 47 -8.53 6.68 3.71
N TRP A 48 -7.38 7.16 3.20
CA TRP A 48 -7.07 7.73 1.84
C TRP A 48 -7.04 9.28 1.68
N LEU A 49 -7.05 10.04 2.78
CA LEU A 49 -6.63 11.47 2.88
C LEU A 49 -7.64 12.58 2.47
N ASP A 50 -8.91 12.47 2.88
CA ASP A 50 -10.03 13.38 2.53
C ASP A 50 -9.99 14.83 3.12
N TRP A 51 -9.03 15.15 3.99
CA TRP A 51 -8.86 16.46 4.64
C TRP A 51 -7.88 17.37 3.88
N LEU A 52 -7.33 16.87 2.77
CA LEU A 52 -6.25 17.52 2.04
C LEU A 52 -6.64 18.83 1.32
N GLY A 53 -7.94 19.09 1.19
CA GLY A 53 -8.47 20.22 0.43
C GLY A 53 -8.52 21.59 1.11
N LYS A 54 -8.04 21.79 2.35
CA LYS A 54 -8.38 23.04 3.10
C LYS A 54 -7.38 24.20 3.12
N VAL A 55 -6.04 24.07 3.13
CA VAL A 55 -5.14 25.27 3.02
C VAL A 55 -3.65 24.95 2.67
N ASN A 56 -3.05 25.73 1.75
CA ASN A 56 -1.62 26.09 1.60
C ASN A 56 -0.61 25.16 0.83
N GLY A 57 0.55 25.71 0.40
CA GLY A 57 1.48 25.14 -0.60
C GLY A 57 2.36 23.93 -0.23
N LEU A 58 2.70 23.71 1.05
CA LEU A 58 3.37 22.47 1.54
C LEU A 58 2.54 21.22 1.22
N TYR A 59 1.25 21.44 1.15
CA TYR A 59 0.23 20.45 1.03
C TYR A 59 0.09 19.91 -0.41
N SER A 60 0.43 20.73 -1.41
CA SER A 60 0.50 20.31 -2.82
C SER A 60 1.59 19.28 -3.11
N ARG A 61 2.67 19.24 -2.30
CA ARG A 61 3.70 18.19 -2.39
C ARG A 61 3.19 16.89 -1.78
N ALA A 62 2.58 16.98 -0.60
CA ALA A 62 1.97 15.83 0.07
C ALA A 62 0.85 15.20 -0.79
N GLU A 63 0.04 16.02 -1.46
CA GLU A 63 -1.01 15.58 -2.39
C GLU A 63 -0.42 14.81 -3.59
N LYS A 64 0.68 15.31 -4.18
CA LYS A 64 1.38 14.60 -5.28
C LYS A 64 1.94 13.25 -4.83
N CYS A 65 2.55 13.20 -3.64
CA CYS A 65 3.04 11.95 -3.07
C CYS A 65 1.89 10.97 -2.79
N ALA A 66 0.82 11.45 -2.15
CA ALA A 66 -0.37 10.66 -1.84
C ALA A 66 -1.01 10.07 -3.10
N LYS A 67 -1.17 10.89 -4.15
CA LYS A 67 -1.73 10.43 -5.43
C LYS A 67 -0.87 9.35 -6.07
N TYR A 68 0.46 9.52 -6.08
CA TYR A 68 1.35 8.51 -6.62
C TYR A 68 1.30 7.20 -5.81
N LEU A 69 1.26 7.28 -4.48
CA LEU A 69 1.12 6.10 -3.61
C LEU A 69 -0.22 5.40 -3.82
N ASP A 70 -1.32 6.14 -3.98
CA ASP A 70 -2.65 5.58 -4.24
C ASP A 70 -2.71 4.83 -5.58
N GLU A 71 -2.18 5.43 -6.65
CA GLU A 71 -2.08 4.81 -7.98
C GLU A 71 -1.19 3.56 -7.94
N PHE A 72 -0.04 3.63 -7.28
CA PHE A 72 0.87 2.49 -7.14
C PHE A 72 0.24 1.33 -6.36
N LEU A 73 -0.42 1.62 -5.22
CA LEU A 73 -1.09 0.60 -4.42
C LEU A 73 -2.33 0.02 -5.12
N GLU A 74 -2.99 0.79 -5.99
CA GLU A 74 -4.04 0.24 -6.85
C GLU A 74 -3.45 -0.77 -7.85
N GLU A 75 -2.37 -0.42 -8.55
CA GLU A 75 -1.68 -1.33 -9.47
C GLU A 75 -1.28 -2.64 -8.76
N VAL A 76 -0.74 -2.53 -7.54
CA VAL A 76 -0.40 -3.67 -6.68
C VAL A 76 -1.63 -4.55 -6.44
N ILE A 77 -2.76 -3.98 -6.01
CA ILE A 77 -3.97 -4.73 -5.68
C ILE A 77 -4.53 -5.43 -6.93
N GLU A 78 -4.59 -4.72 -8.07
CA GLU A 78 -5.07 -5.28 -9.34
C GLU A 78 -4.19 -6.44 -9.83
N GLU A 79 -2.87 -6.34 -9.67
CA GLU A 79 -1.93 -7.41 -9.99
C GLU A 79 -2.16 -8.67 -9.13
N HIS A 80 -2.52 -8.51 -7.85
CA HIS A 80 -2.83 -9.64 -6.97
C HIS A 80 -4.20 -10.25 -7.26
N ILE A 81 -5.20 -9.43 -7.61
CA ILE A 81 -6.53 -9.92 -8.02
C ILE A 81 -6.45 -10.70 -9.34
N SER A 82 -5.76 -10.18 -10.33
CA SER A 82 -5.58 -10.86 -11.63
C SER A 82 -4.83 -12.18 -11.49
N ARG A 83 -3.74 -12.22 -10.71
CA ARG A 83 -3.03 -13.47 -10.39
C ARG A 83 -3.95 -14.54 -9.79
N ARG A 84 -4.85 -14.15 -8.89
CA ARG A 84 -5.83 -15.08 -8.27
C ARG A 84 -6.88 -15.62 -9.24
N SER A 85 -7.22 -14.85 -10.28
CA SER A 85 -8.26 -15.22 -11.25
C SER A 85 -7.76 -16.20 -12.31
N ASP A 86 -6.48 -16.17 -12.65
CA ASP A 86 -5.88 -17.00 -13.70
C ASP A 86 -5.54 -18.44 -13.27
N GLY A 87 -5.96 -18.87 -12.08
CA GLY A 87 -5.87 -20.27 -11.65
C GLY A 87 -4.48 -20.76 -11.22
N ASP A 88 -3.51 -19.86 -11.04
CA ASP A 88 -2.15 -20.19 -10.55
C ASP A 88 -2.09 -20.52 -9.05
N VAL A 89 -3.23 -20.52 -8.36
CA VAL A 89 -3.33 -21.00 -6.98
C VAL A 89 -4.02 -22.36 -7.01
N SER A 90 -3.19 -23.40 -7.07
CA SER A 90 -3.59 -24.74 -6.65
C SER A 90 -4.23 -24.62 -5.26
N VAL A 91 -5.50 -25.00 -5.18
CA VAL A 91 -6.37 -24.93 -3.99
C VAL A 91 -5.83 -25.76 -2.81
N ASP A 92 -4.73 -26.50 -3.01
CA ASP A 92 -4.11 -27.38 -2.03
C ASP A 92 -2.73 -26.91 -1.53
N ASN A 93 -2.22 -25.74 -1.95
CA ASN A 93 -1.00 -25.20 -1.36
C ASN A 93 -1.34 -24.13 -0.33
N GLU A 94 -1.31 -24.54 0.94
CA GLU A 94 -1.15 -23.69 2.13
C GLU A 94 0.21 -22.92 2.12
N GLU A 95 0.71 -22.51 0.96
CA GLU A 95 1.86 -21.63 0.83
C GLU A 95 1.37 -20.20 0.98
N GLN A 96 1.67 -19.64 2.15
CA GLN A 96 1.48 -18.26 2.58
C GLN A 96 1.43 -17.25 1.42
N GLY A 97 0.21 -16.89 1.01
CA GLY A 97 -0.02 -15.68 0.25
C GLY A 97 0.60 -14.49 0.97
N ASP A 98 1.16 -13.54 0.23
CA ASP A 98 1.73 -12.33 0.80
C ASP A 98 0.67 -11.50 1.56
N PHE A 99 1.09 -10.42 2.20
CA PHE A 99 0.19 -9.64 3.04
C PHE A 99 -1.02 -9.10 2.25
N VAL A 100 -0.83 -8.72 0.98
CA VAL A 100 -1.92 -8.27 0.08
C VAL A 100 -2.90 -9.42 -0.16
N ASP A 101 -2.39 -10.60 -0.42
CA ASP A 101 -3.20 -11.80 -0.59
C ASP A 101 -4.06 -12.11 0.64
N VAL A 102 -3.50 -12.03 1.84
CA VAL A 102 -4.27 -12.26 3.07
C VAL A 102 -5.42 -11.27 3.19
N LEU A 103 -5.17 -9.97 2.96
CA LEU A 103 -6.21 -8.94 3.03
C LEU A 103 -7.34 -9.15 2.01
N LEU A 104 -7.00 -9.53 0.78
CA LEU A 104 -7.99 -9.82 -0.27
C LEU A 104 -8.83 -11.06 0.06
N SER A 105 -8.23 -12.08 0.69
CA SER A 105 -8.96 -13.27 1.15
C SER A 105 -9.93 -12.95 2.30
N VAL A 106 -9.52 -12.09 3.24
CA VAL A 106 -10.40 -11.62 4.33
C VAL A 106 -11.57 -10.82 3.77
N GLN A 107 -11.32 -9.93 2.78
CA GLN A 107 -12.36 -9.17 2.10
C GLN A 107 -13.37 -10.08 1.39
N LYS A 108 -12.89 -11.08 0.63
CA LYS A 108 -13.76 -12.01 -0.11
C LYS A 108 -14.65 -12.87 0.80
N THR A 109 -14.09 -13.34 1.92
CA THR A 109 -14.79 -14.23 2.87
C THR A 109 -15.69 -13.44 3.84
N ASN A 110 -15.62 -12.11 3.86
CA ASN A 110 -16.23 -11.26 4.90
C ASN A 110 -15.91 -11.76 6.31
N ALA A 111 -14.69 -12.27 6.52
CA ALA A 111 -14.34 -13.04 7.71
C ALA A 111 -14.41 -12.23 9.02
N ILE A 112 -14.37 -10.90 8.93
CA ILE A 112 -14.46 -9.97 10.05
C ILE A 112 -15.90 -9.49 10.36
N GLY A 113 -16.91 -10.03 9.66
CA GLY A 113 -18.33 -9.68 9.86
C GLY A 113 -18.81 -8.41 9.15
N PHE A 114 -17.91 -7.70 8.47
CA PHE A 114 -18.23 -6.57 7.58
C PHE A 114 -17.25 -6.56 6.38
N PRO A 115 -17.67 -6.04 5.22
CA PRO A 115 -16.80 -5.96 4.05
C PRO A 115 -15.68 -4.95 4.30
N ILE A 116 -14.44 -5.39 4.13
CA ILE A 116 -13.27 -4.49 4.13
C ILE A 116 -13.33 -3.65 2.86
N GLU A 117 -13.23 -2.33 2.97
CA GLU A 117 -13.14 -1.45 1.82
C GLU A 117 -11.73 -1.43 1.22
N ARG A 118 -11.64 -1.16 -0.09
CA ARG A 118 -10.35 -1.07 -0.79
C ARG A 118 -9.43 -0.01 -0.16
N THR A 119 -9.99 1.07 0.39
CA THR A 119 -9.19 2.06 1.15
C THR A 119 -8.48 1.47 2.34
N SER A 120 -9.18 0.64 3.09
CA SER A 120 -8.66 0.02 4.30
C SER A 120 -7.54 -0.95 3.94
N ILE A 121 -7.65 -1.66 2.81
CA ILE A 121 -6.59 -2.53 2.29
C ILE A 121 -5.34 -1.69 1.97
N LYS A 122 -5.45 -0.61 1.20
CA LYS A 122 -4.31 0.28 0.88
C LYS A 122 -3.66 0.84 2.14
N ALA A 123 -4.46 1.29 3.10
CA ALA A 123 -3.97 1.83 4.37
C ALA A 123 -3.19 0.78 5.18
N LEU A 124 -3.68 -0.46 5.23
CA LEU A 124 -3.00 -1.56 5.91
C LEU A 124 -1.69 -1.94 5.21
N ILE A 125 -1.67 -1.96 3.87
CA ILE A 125 -0.43 -2.22 3.10
C ILE A 125 0.59 -1.13 3.39
N LEU A 126 0.20 0.14 3.34
CA LEU A 126 1.09 1.26 3.63
C LEU A 126 1.63 1.21 5.07
N LYS A 127 0.78 0.87 6.04
CA LYS A 127 1.17 0.66 7.44
C LYS A 127 2.17 -0.49 7.60
N GLN A 128 2.04 -1.54 6.79
CA GLN A 128 2.96 -2.68 6.83
C GLN A 128 4.32 -2.32 6.22
N ILE A 129 4.38 -1.38 5.28
CA ILE A 129 5.62 -0.93 4.61
C ILE A 129 6.38 0.14 5.42
N SER A 130 5.66 0.93 6.24
CA SER A 130 6.21 1.95 7.14
C SER A 130 6.84 1.39 8.41
#